data_AF-A0A1F7G8M4-F1
#
_entry.id   AF-A0A1F7G8M4-F1
#
_cell.length_a   1.000
_cell.length_b   1.000
_cell.length_c   1.000
_cell.angle_alpha   90.00
_cell.angle_beta   90.00
_cell.angle_gamma   90.00
#
_symmetry.space_group_name_H-M   'P 1'
#
loop_
_entity.id
_entity.type
_entity.pdbx_description
1 polymer ?
#
loop_
_entity_poly.entity_id
_entity_poly.type
_entity_poly.pdbx_seq_one_letter_code
_entity_poly.pdbx_strand_id
1 'polypeptide(L)'
;MEQQLIRALAAHFIGDFAFQTDWMAQNKGKSYEVNFYHAATYTATFVLLGAGLSPLQLIIILVSHFFIDLLKARWGIVKYI
;
A
#
# COMPACT_ATOMS: atom_id res chain seq x y z
N MET A 1 5.57 17.36 13.22
CA MET A 1 5.81 15.90 13.25
C MET A 1 4.51 15.13 13.44
N GLU A 2 3.71 15.45 14.46
CA GLU A 2 2.41 14.78 14.73
C GLU A 2 1.43 14.81 13.55
N GLN A 3 1.30 15.94 12.85
CA GLN A 3 0.39 16.04 11.70
C GLN A 3 0.80 15.16 10.51
N GLN A 4 2.11 14.97 10.28
CA GLN A 4 2.57 14.10 9.18
C GLN A 4 2.26 12.64 9.50
N LEU A 5 2.43 12.21 10.75
CA LEU A 5 2.08 10.87 11.18
C LEU A 5 0.58 10.61 10.99
N ILE A 6 -0.29 11.51 11.43
CA ILE A 6 -1.75 11.36 11.28
C ILE A 6 -2.14 11.26 9.80
N ARG A 7 -1.57 12.11 8.94
CA ARG A 7 -1.84 12.06 7.50
C ARG A 7 -1.32 10.78 6.85
N ALA A 8 -0.14 10.30 7.25
CA ALA A 8 0.43 9.05 6.76
C ALA A 8 -0.43 7.84 7.19
N LEU A 9 -0.92 7.82 8.43
CA LEU A 9 -1.85 6.78 8.89
C LEU A 9 -3.19 6.84 8.14
N ALA A 10 -3.74 8.04 7.93
CA ALA A 10 -4.95 8.21 7.14
C ALA A 10 -4.76 7.72 5.69
N ALA A 11 -3.65 8.08 5.05
CA ALA A 11 -3.28 7.59 3.71
C ALA A 11 -3.14 6.08 3.68
N HIS A 12 -2.49 5.48 4.67
CA HIS A 12 -2.37 4.03 4.77
C HIS A 12 -3.74 3.34 4.73
N PHE A 13 -4.67 3.73 5.61
CA PHE A 13 -6.00 3.12 5.64
C PHE A 13 -6.83 3.43 4.38
N ILE A 14 -6.76 4.66 3.87
CA ILE A 14 -7.50 5.06 2.67
C ILE A 14 -6.98 4.29 1.44
N GLY A 15 -5.67 4.10 1.32
CA GLY A 15 -5.04 3.32 0.26
C GLY A 15 -5.41 1.83 0.30
N ASP A 16 -5.33 1.20 1.48
CA ASP A 16 -5.53 -0.25 1.62
C ASP A 16 -7.01 -0.67 1.59
N PHE A 17 -7.93 0.21 1.96
CA PHE A 17 -9.34 -0.14 2.10
C PHE A 17 -10.25 0.68 1.18
N ALA A 18 -10.16 2.01 1.20
CA ALA A 18 -11.10 2.85 0.45
C ALA A 18 -10.80 2.88 -1.05
N PHE A 19 -9.53 2.90 -1.44
CA PHE A 19 -9.09 2.93 -2.84
C PHE A 19 -8.68 1.56 -3.39
N GLN A 20 -8.50 0.55 -2.54
CA GLN A 20 -8.36 -0.82 -2.99
C GLN A 20 -9.72 -1.33 -3.49
N THR A 21 -9.80 -1.66 -4.78
CA THR A 21 -11.00 -2.25 -5.36
C THR A 21 -11.14 -3.73 -4.98
N ASP A 22 -12.36 -4.27 -5.04
CA ASP A 22 -12.61 -5.71 -4.85
C ASP A 22 -11.80 -6.58 -5.81
N TRP A 23 -11.62 -6.12 -7.05
CA TRP A 23 -10.80 -6.82 -8.03
C TRP A 23 -9.33 -6.90 -7.60
N MET A 24 -8.76 -5.80 -7.10
CA MET A 24 -7.39 -5.81 -6.54
C MET A 24 -7.29 -6.79 -5.37
N ALA A 25 -8.23 -6.72 -4.43
CA ALA A 25 -8.24 -7.58 -3.25
C ALA A 25 -8.26 -9.09 -3.61
N GLN A 26 -9.06 -9.48 -4.59
CA GLN A 26 -9.22 -10.88 -5.01
C GLN A 26 -8.07 -11.40 -5.88
N ASN A 27 -7.27 -10.52 -6.50
CA ASN A 27 -6.30 -10.90 -7.53
C ASN A 27 -4.85 -10.52 -7.23
N LYS A 28 -4.57 -9.64 -6.25
CA LYS A 28 -3.19 -9.22 -5.92
C LYS A 28 -2.29 -10.39 -5.47
N GLY A 29 -2.86 -11.40 -4.83
CA GLY A 29 -2.15 -12.64 -4.49
C GLY A 29 -1.86 -13.56 -5.69
N LYS A 30 -2.57 -13.38 -6.81
CA LYS A 30 -2.50 -14.25 -8.00
C LYS A 30 -1.67 -13.65 -9.13
N SER A 31 -1.64 -12.32 -9.23
CA SER A 31 -0.93 -11.58 -10.29
C SER A 31 0.00 -10.51 -9.73
N TYR A 32 1.26 -10.53 -10.17
CA TYR A 32 2.24 -9.50 -9.81
C TYR A 32 1.83 -8.11 -10.32
N GLU A 33 1.21 -8.05 -11.50
CA GLU A 33 0.72 -6.81 -12.09
C GLU A 33 -0.40 -6.19 -11.24
N VAL A 34 -1.37 -7.01 -10.80
CA VAL A 34 -2.47 -6.52 -9.94
C VAL A 34 -1.93 -6.05 -8.59
N ASN A 35 -0.96 -6.77 -8.03
CA ASN A 35 -0.29 -6.35 -6.81
C ASN A 35 0.44 -5.00 -6.99
N PHE A 36 1.07 -4.78 -8.15
CA PHE A 36 1.69 -3.51 -8.46
C PHE A 36 0.66 -2.38 -8.57
N TYR A 37 -0.49 -2.61 -9.23
CA TYR A 37 -1.56 -1.61 -9.30
C TYR A 37 -2.10 -1.26 -7.91
N HIS A 38 -2.26 -2.26 -7.03
CA HIS A 38 -2.63 -2.00 -5.65
C HIS A 38 -1.56 -1.18 -4.92
N ALA A 39 -0.29 -1.60 -4.95
CA ALA A 39 0.79 -0.88 -4.28
C ALA A 39 0.97 0.55 -4.82
N ALA A 40 0.85 0.76 -6.13
CA ALA A 40 0.89 2.09 -6.73
C ALA A 40 -0.30 2.97 -6.30
N THR A 41 -1.51 2.40 -6.28
CA THR A 41 -2.71 3.09 -5.79
C THR A 41 -2.57 3.48 -4.32
N TYR A 42 -2.10 2.54 -3.50
CA TYR A 42 -1.78 2.75 -2.09
C TYR A 42 -0.76 3.89 -1.91
N THR A 43 0.39 3.86 -2.60
CA THR A 43 1.40 4.93 -2.51
C THR A 43 0.88 6.27 -2.99
N ALA A 44 0.03 6.30 -4.03
CA ALA A 44 -0.55 7.54 -4.54
C ALA A 44 -1.39 8.27 -3.47
N THR A 45 -2.04 7.56 -2.55
CA THR A 45 -2.81 8.19 -1.46
C THR A 45 -1.93 9.01 -0.50
N PHE A 46 -0.65 8.63 -0.29
CA PHE A 46 0.29 9.38 0.53
C PHE A 46 0.67 10.72 -0.12
N VAL A 47 0.69 10.76 -1.45
CA VAL A 47 0.92 11.99 -2.22
C VAL A 47 -0.33 12.87 -2.17
N LEU A 48 -1.51 12.29 -2.47
CA LEU A 48 -2.77 13.04 -2.57
C LEU A 48 -3.22 13.62 -1.24
N LEU A 49 -3.00 12.92 -0.12
CA LEU A 49 -3.38 13.40 1.22
C LEU A 49 -2.29 14.26 1.87
N GLY A 50 -1.21 14.58 1.15
CA GLY A 50 -0.18 15.50 1.62
C GLY A 50 0.51 15.01 2.89
N ALA A 51 0.89 13.72 2.93
CA ALA A 51 1.61 13.13 4.06
C ALA A 51 3.01 13.75 4.27
N GLY A 52 3.52 14.52 3.30
CA GLY A 52 4.77 15.27 3.41
C GLY A 52 6.03 14.40 3.26
N LEU A 53 5.91 13.28 2.54
CA LEU A 53 6.99 12.33 2.33
C LEU A 53 7.89 12.74 1.15
N SER A 54 9.19 12.51 1.30
CA SER A 54 10.17 12.70 0.22
C SER A 54 10.01 11.64 -0.87
N PRO A 55 10.52 11.88 -2.10
CA PRO A 55 10.48 10.89 -3.18
C PRO A 55 11.09 9.54 -2.79
N LEU A 56 12.18 9.53 -2.02
CA LEU A 56 12.80 8.30 -1.53
C LEU A 56 11.87 7.55 -0.56
N GLN A 57 11.19 8.25 0.33
CA GLN A 57 10.22 7.64 1.26
C GLN A 57 9.03 7.02 0.50
N LEU A 58 8.55 7.68 -0.56
CA LEU A 58 7.49 7.14 -1.41
C LEU A 58 7.93 5.87 -2.16
N ILE A 59 9.18 5.83 -2.66
CA ILE A 59 9.75 4.62 -3.27
C ILE A 59 9.85 3.49 -2.24
N ILE A 60 10.32 3.78 -1.03
CA ILE A 60 10.38 2.80 0.06
C ILE A 60 8.99 2.26 0.38
N ILE A 61 7.97 3.12 0.47
CA ILE A 61 6.57 2.72 0.69
C ILE A 61 6.07 1.81 -0.43
N LEU A 62 6.25 2.21 -1.70
CA LEU A 62 5.80 1.43 -2.85
C LEU A 62 6.43 0.03 -2.87
N VAL A 63 7.76 -0.02 -2.74
CA VAL A 63 8.53 -1.26 -2.80
C VAL A 63 8.21 -2.16 -1.61
N SER A 64 8.25 -1.61 -0.40
CA SER A 64 7.95 -2.39 0.80
C SER A 64 6.52 -2.96 0.78
N HIS A 65 5.53 -2.15 0.40
CA HIS A 65 4.14 -2.61 0.35
C HIS A 65 3.93 -3.71 -0.69
N PHE A 66 4.52 -3.56 -1.88
CA PHE A 66 4.48 -4.59 -2.91
C PHE A 66 5.02 -5.93 -2.39
N PHE A 67 6.17 -5.94 -1.72
CA PHE A 67 6.75 -7.17 -1.18
C PHE A 67 5.98 -7.73 0.02
N ILE A 68 5.50 -6.88 0.94
CA ILE A 68 4.67 -7.30 2.08
C ILE A 68 3.44 -8.03 1.58
N ASP A 69 2.78 -7.53 0.54
CA ASP A 69 1.61 -8.20 -0.03
C ASP A 69 1.96 -9.51 -0.75
N LEU A 70 3.13 -9.64 -1.38
CA LEU A 70 3.56 -10.94 -1.91
C LEU A 70 3.79 -11.96 -0.79
N LEU A 71 4.47 -11.54 0.28
CA LEU A 71 4.71 -12.37 1.45
C LEU A 71 3.39 -12.83 2.10
N LYS A 72 2.39 -11.95 2.12
CA LYS A 72 1.07 -12.19 2.74
C LYS A 72 0.09 -12.93 1.82
N ALA A 73 -0.24 -12.35 0.68
CA ALA A 73 -1.33 -12.78 -0.19
C ALA A 73 -0.94 -13.83 -1.23
N ARG A 74 0.35 -13.92 -1.60
CA ARG A 74 0.84 -14.90 -2.59
C ARG A 74 1.53 -16.09 -1.96
N TRP A 75 2.48 -15.86 -1.07
CA TRP A 75 3.29 -16.93 -0.49
C TRP A 75 2.78 -17.41 0.88
N GLY A 76 1.87 -16.68 1.52
CA GLY A 76 1.28 -17.08 2.80
C GLY A 76 2.29 -17.21 3.95
N ILE A 77 3.42 -16.49 3.85
CA ILE A 77 4.48 -16.45 4.86
C ILE A 77 4.04 -15.59 6.04
N VAL A 78 3.49 -14.40 5.75
CA VAL A 78 2.90 -13.53 6.77
C VAL A 78 1.45 -13.96 6.99
N LYS A 79 1.18 -14.55 8.17
CA LYS A 79 -0.16 -15.02 8.56
C LYS A 79 -0.79 -14.04 9.54
N TYR A 80 -2.12 -14.02 9.56
CA TYR A 80 -2.87 -13.36 10.64
C TYR A 80 -2.58 -14.09 11.96
N ILE A 81 -2.28 -13.32 13.00
CA ILE A 81 -2.13 -13.81 14.39
C ILE A 81 -3.53 -13.91 15.00
#